data_AF-A0A0D6QQ86-F1
#
_entry.id   AF-A0A0D6QQ86-F1
#
_cell.length_a   1.000
_cell.length_b   1.000
_cell.length_c   1.000
_cell.angle_alpha   90.00
_cell.angle_beta   90.00
_cell.angle_gamma   90.00
#
_symmetry.space_group_name_H-M   'P 1'
#
loop_
_entity.id
_entity.type
_entity.pdbx_description
1 polymer ?
#
loop_
_entity_poly.entity_id
_entity_poly.type
_entity_poly.pdbx_seq_one_letter_code
_entity_poly.pdbx_strand_id
1 'polypeptide(L)'
;MRERPGARELEAAAAARSPPPGRRRVPASEPLAMLVRRGLEPRPSRPDLPFDPDLPAPALDAIAERLGHYAFRLFLRGAILAPAGFLPSEATRYVDAARARAMAEDCVALGLAERRPRGRYRLLRRARSFGGTLEWWVARELSSRLGLQVATGVRSGAPGVGGDLDVVAAAEGKLMYLELKSGPPKHLMDAEADAFVRRLRALRPDLAVFAIDTALRLGDKVLPLLGRALARAGGAAPEPRRLVRDTWALGPHLYVASAKEDLIENLSRALADGLRALAPPPP
;
A
#
# COMPACT_ATOMS: atom_id res chain seq x y z
N MET A 1 -47.30 -24.97 19.20
CA MET A 1 -46.16 -24.31 19.88
C MET A 1 -45.03 -25.33 19.89
N ARG A 2 -43.94 -25.17 19.11
CA ARG A 2 -42.84 -26.14 19.13
C ARG A 2 -42.03 -25.94 20.41
N GLU A 3 -41.90 -26.99 21.23
CA GLU A 3 -41.05 -26.98 22.42
C GLU A 3 -39.62 -26.62 22.04
N ARG A 4 -38.99 -25.76 22.84
CA ARG A 4 -37.59 -25.40 22.66
C ARG A 4 -36.73 -26.57 23.16
N PRO A 5 -35.68 -26.94 22.42
CA PRO A 5 -34.85 -28.08 22.79
C PRO A 5 -34.20 -27.89 24.16
N GLY A 6 -34.15 -28.97 24.94
CA GLY A 6 -33.55 -28.99 26.26
C GLY A 6 -32.02 -28.96 26.20
N ALA A 7 -31.37 -28.64 27.32
CA ALA A 7 -29.90 -28.55 27.40
C ALA A 7 -29.19 -29.84 26.91
N ARG A 8 -29.72 -31.02 27.26
CA ARG A 8 -29.19 -32.32 26.80
C ARG A 8 -29.27 -32.50 25.29
N GLU A 9 -30.34 -32.02 24.66
CA GLU A 9 -30.52 -32.13 23.21
C GLU A 9 -29.57 -31.17 22.48
N LEU A 10 -29.32 -29.98 23.05
CA LEU A 10 -28.34 -29.03 22.55
C LEU A 10 -26.91 -29.57 22.65
N GLU A 11 -26.56 -30.23 23.76
CA GLU A 11 -25.24 -30.85 23.95
C GLU A 11 -25.04 -32.05 23.03
N ALA A 12 -26.02 -32.94 22.90
CA ALA A 12 -25.97 -34.07 21.97
C ALA A 12 -25.84 -33.59 20.52
N ALA A 13 -26.59 -32.54 20.14
CA ALA A 13 -26.50 -31.95 18.82
C ALA A 13 -25.14 -31.25 18.57
N ALA A 14 -24.53 -30.66 19.59
CA ALA A 14 -23.18 -30.08 19.49
C ALA A 14 -22.11 -31.15 19.36
N ALA A 15 -22.21 -32.25 20.12
CA ALA A 15 -21.30 -33.38 20.07
C ALA A 15 -21.36 -34.15 18.74
N ALA A 16 -22.53 -34.18 18.10
CA ALA A 16 -22.72 -34.81 16.79
C ALA A 16 -22.26 -33.93 15.61
N ARG A 17 -21.95 -32.64 15.83
CA ARG A 17 -21.40 -31.79 14.77
C ARG A 17 -19.96 -32.20 14.48
N SER A 18 -19.68 -32.49 13.21
CA SER A 18 -18.31 -32.61 12.74
C SER A 18 -17.53 -31.37 13.16
N PRO A 19 -16.30 -31.52 13.69
CA PRO A 19 -15.45 -30.38 13.97
C PRO A 19 -15.33 -29.53 12.70
N PRO A 20 -15.38 -28.19 12.83
CA PRO A 20 -15.27 -27.32 11.67
C PRO A 20 -13.99 -27.66 10.89
N PRO A 21 -14.05 -27.66 9.55
CA PRO A 21 -12.93 -28.11 8.73
C PRO A 21 -11.67 -27.29 9.01
N GLY A 22 -10.60 -28.00 9.37
CA GLY A 22 -9.21 -27.56 9.32
C GLY A 22 -8.78 -26.51 10.35
N ARG A 23 -7.67 -26.77 11.04
CA ARG A 23 -6.93 -25.72 11.79
C ARG A 23 -6.67 -24.55 10.84
N ARG A 24 -7.17 -23.35 11.18
CA ARG A 24 -6.77 -22.11 10.49
C ARG A 24 -5.24 -22.05 10.52
N ARG A 25 -4.60 -22.01 9.34
CA ARG A 25 -3.14 -21.87 9.24
C ARG A 25 -2.73 -20.60 9.99
N VAL A 26 -1.68 -20.69 10.80
CA VAL A 26 -1.08 -19.51 11.43
C VAL A 26 -0.71 -18.53 10.31
N PRO A 27 -1.16 -17.26 10.38
CA PRO A 27 -0.81 -16.29 9.35
C PRO A 27 0.70 -16.15 9.22
N ALA A 28 1.18 -15.97 7.98
CA ALA A 28 2.62 -16.02 7.66
C ALA A 28 3.43 -14.82 8.19
N SER A 29 2.77 -13.78 8.70
CA SER A 29 3.43 -12.59 9.26
C SER A 29 2.61 -11.97 10.39
N GLU A 30 3.28 -11.24 11.29
CA GLU A 30 2.64 -10.58 12.42
C GLU A 30 1.51 -9.62 12.03
N PRO A 31 1.59 -8.73 11.02
CA PRO A 31 0.46 -7.86 10.68
C PRO A 31 -0.80 -8.66 10.30
N LEU A 32 -0.65 -9.78 9.60
CA LEU A 32 -1.79 -10.64 9.28
C LEU A 32 -2.34 -11.34 10.54
N ALA A 33 -1.46 -11.78 11.44
CA ALA A 33 -1.86 -12.37 12.71
C ALA A 33 -2.59 -11.36 13.61
N MET A 34 -2.15 -10.10 13.63
CA MET A 34 -2.83 -9.00 14.31
C MET A 34 -4.23 -8.73 13.76
N LEU A 35 -4.43 -8.83 12.43
CA LEU A 35 -5.77 -8.70 11.83
C LEU A 35 -6.67 -9.90 12.20
N VAL A 36 -6.15 -11.12 12.19
CA VAL A 36 -6.89 -12.32 12.63
C VAL A 36 -7.33 -12.21 14.10
N ARG A 37 -6.44 -11.73 14.98
CA ARG A 37 -6.78 -11.50 16.40
C ARG A 37 -7.86 -10.44 16.60
N ARG A 38 -8.05 -9.53 15.63
CA ARG A 38 -9.15 -8.56 15.59
C ARG A 38 -10.44 -9.11 14.97
N GLY A 39 -10.50 -10.41 14.66
CA GLY A 39 -11.67 -11.07 14.09
C GLY A 39 -11.80 -10.97 12.57
N LEU A 40 -10.74 -10.54 11.87
CA LEU A 40 -10.73 -10.44 10.41
C LEU A 40 -10.22 -11.72 9.74
N GLU A 41 -10.46 -11.85 8.43
CA GLU A 41 -9.98 -12.96 7.60
C GLU A 41 -9.05 -12.45 6.49
N PRO A 42 -7.84 -11.97 6.82
CA PRO A 42 -6.94 -11.38 5.85
C PRO A 42 -6.45 -12.43 4.84
N ARG A 43 -6.54 -12.09 3.55
CA ARG A 43 -6.04 -12.95 2.46
C ARG A 43 -5.14 -12.14 1.53
N PRO A 44 -3.82 -12.38 1.53
CA PRO A 44 -2.92 -11.77 0.57
C PRO A 44 -3.36 -12.06 -0.87
N SER A 45 -3.30 -11.05 -1.74
CA SER A 45 -3.50 -11.19 -3.17
C SER A 45 -2.16 -11.38 -3.89
N ARG A 46 -2.22 -11.91 -5.11
CA ARG A 46 -1.02 -12.04 -5.95
C ARG A 46 -0.64 -10.63 -6.44
N PRO A 47 0.62 -10.19 -6.29
CA PRO A 47 1.01 -8.85 -6.65
C PRO A 47 0.95 -8.64 -8.19
N ASP A 48 0.49 -7.45 -8.61
CA ASP A 48 0.43 -7.03 -10.02
C ASP A 48 1.74 -6.32 -10.39
N LEU A 49 2.72 -7.09 -10.86
CA LEU A 49 4.09 -6.63 -11.10
C LEU A 49 4.51 -6.80 -12.57
N PRO A 50 5.27 -5.85 -13.14
CA PRO A 50 5.85 -5.99 -14.48
C PRO A 50 7.12 -6.87 -14.50
N PHE A 51 7.38 -7.64 -13.45
CA PHE A 51 8.51 -8.55 -13.29
C PHE A 51 8.14 -9.78 -12.45
N ASP A 52 9.05 -10.74 -12.34
CA ASP A 52 8.83 -11.93 -11.54
C ASP A 52 9.19 -11.66 -10.07
N PRO A 53 8.25 -11.78 -9.10
CA PRO A 53 8.58 -11.60 -7.69
C PRO A 53 9.54 -12.65 -7.13
N ASP A 54 9.75 -13.76 -7.86
CA ASP A 54 10.65 -14.86 -7.47
C ASP A 54 12.08 -14.70 -8.03
N LEU A 55 12.41 -13.53 -8.60
CA LEU A 55 13.79 -13.22 -9.01
C LEU A 55 14.75 -13.31 -7.80
N PRO A 56 16.05 -13.62 -8.04
CA PRO A 56 17.06 -13.60 -6.98
C PRO A 56 17.08 -12.27 -6.23
N ALA A 57 17.33 -12.30 -4.93
CA ALA A 57 17.31 -11.11 -4.07
C ALA A 57 18.14 -9.93 -4.62
N PRO A 58 19.38 -10.12 -5.13
CA PRO A 58 20.15 -9.02 -5.71
C PRO A 58 19.46 -8.32 -6.91
N ALA A 59 18.72 -9.07 -7.72
CA ALA A 59 17.98 -8.50 -8.85
C ALA A 59 16.77 -7.68 -8.36
N LEU A 60 16.05 -8.18 -7.35
CA LEU A 60 14.97 -7.44 -6.69
C LEU A 60 15.48 -6.17 -6.00
N ASP A 61 16.67 -6.22 -5.39
CA ASP A 61 17.33 -5.04 -4.79
C ASP A 61 17.66 -3.99 -5.83
N ALA A 62 18.24 -4.39 -6.98
CA ALA A 62 18.54 -3.46 -8.07
C ALA A 62 17.27 -2.81 -8.65
N ILE A 63 16.15 -3.55 -8.74
CA ILE A 63 14.85 -3.00 -9.13
C ILE A 63 14.37 -1.98 -8.09
N ALA A 64 14.45 -2.31 -6.80
CA ALA A 64 14.01 -1.43 -5.72
C ALA A 64 14.84 -0.14 -5.65
N GLU A 65 16.15 -0.24 -5.79
CA GLU A 65 17.06 0.91 -5.86
C GLU A 65 16.63 1.83 -7.02
N ARG A 66 16.34 1.27 -8.20
CA ARG A 66 15.90 2.06 -9.34
C ARG A 66 14.54 2.72 -9.11
N LEU A 67 13.61 2.02 -8.46
CA LEU A 67 12.32 2.57 -8.04
C LEU A 67 12.44 3.67 -6.99
N GLY A 68 13.57 3.79 -6.29
CA GLY A 68 13.90 4.94 -5.45
C GLY A 68 13.82 6.29 -6.19
N HIS A 69 14.09 6.28 -7.50
CA HIS A 69 14.04 7.49 -8.31
C HIS A 69 12.62 7.78 -8.85
N TYR A 70 12.05 8.91 -8.45
CA TYR A 70 10.70 9.30 -8.87
C TYR A 70 10.51 9.35 -10.39
N ALA A 71 11.50 9.86 -11.13
CA ALA A 71 11.43 9.92 -12.59
C ALA A 71 11.37 8.52 -13.24
N PHE A 72 12.04 7.53 -12.66
CA PHE A 72 11.96 6.15 -13.12
C PHE A 72 10.58 5.54 -12.83
N ARG A 73 9.98 5.82 -11.66
CA ARG A 73 8.60 5.40 -11.36
C ARG A 73 7.59 5.97 -12.36
N LEU A 74 7.71 7.25 -12.71
CA LEU A 74 6.88 7.89 -13.74
C LEU A 74 7.05 7.22 -15.11
N PHE A 75 8.29 6.90 -15.49
CA PHE A 75 8.61 6.21 -16.73
C PHE A 75 8.01 4.79 -16.77
N LEU A 76 8.24 3.98 -15.72
CA LEU A 76 7.75 2.62 -15.64
C LEU A 76 6.22 2.58 -15.64
N ARG A 77 5.56 3.53 -14.97
CA ARG A 77 4.11 3.70 -15.05
C ARG A 77 3.63 3.90 -16.49
N GLY A 78 4.30 4.75 -17.28
CA GLY A 78 3.95 4.93 -18.69
C GLY A 78 4.22 3.70 -19.54
N ALA A 79 5.33 2.99 -19.29
CA ALA A 79 5.64 1.73 -19.95
C ALA A 79 4.57 0.64 -19.69
N ILE A 80 4.06 0.54 -18.46
CA ILE A 80 2.97 -0.38 -18.09
C ILE A 80 1.69 -0.10 -18.91
N LEU A 81 1.39 1.17 -19.17
CA LEU A 81 0.20 1.58 -19.94
C LEU A 81 0.35 1.32 -21.46
N ALA A 82 1.51 0.86 -21.92
CA ALA A 82 1.79 0.57 -23.33
C ALA A 82 2.07 -0.94 -23.57
N PRO A 83 1.06 -1.82 -23.43
CA PRO A 83 1.25 -3.28 -23.44
C PRO A 83 1.68 -3.87 -24.79
N ALA A 84 1.52 -3.12 -25.88
CA ALA A 84 2.00 -3.48 -27.22
C ALA A 84 3.49 -3.14 -27.43
N GLY A 85 4.12 -2.48 -26.46
CA GLY A 85 5.45 -1.91 -26.54
C GLY A 85 5.41 -0.39 -26.68
N PHE A 86 6.57 0.24 -26.44
CA PHE A 86 6.70 1.69 -26.36
C PHE A 86 8.03 2.17 -26.94
N LEU A 87 8.05 3.39 -27.45
CA LEU A 87 9.26 4.21 -27.55
C LEU A 87 9.55 4.85 -26.19
N PRO A 88 10.81 5.13 -25.84
CA PRO A 88 11.13 5.77 -24.57
C PRO A 88 10.39 7.08 -24.31
N SER A 89 10.17 7.89 -25.36
CA SER A 89 9.41 9.15 -25.30
C SER A 89 7.89 8.96 -25.16
N GLU A 90 7.34 7.78 -25.47
CA GLU A 90 5.93 7.44 -25.24
C GLU A 90 5.70 7.11 -23.74
N ALA A 91 6.70 6.55 -23.06
CA ALA A 91 6.61 6.15 -21.66
C ALA A 91 6.73 7.33 -20.67
N THR A 92 7.34 8.46 -21.08
CA THR A 92 7.44 9.64 -20.23
C THR A 92 7.57 10.93 -21.05
N ARG A 93 7.03 12.02 -20.51
CA ARG A 93 7.18 13.38 -21.05
C ARG A 93 7.96 14.31 -20.11
N TYR A 94 8.51 13.77 -19.03
CA TYR A 94 9.07 14.55 -17.92
C TYR A 94 10.60 14.68 -17.96
N VAL A 95 11.27 13.94 -18.84
CA VAL A 95 12.72 13.95 -19.02
C VAL A 95 13.03 14.04 -20.51
N ASP A 96 14.25 14.47 -20.84
CA ASP A 96 14.73 14.50 -22.22
C ASP A 96 14.83 13.08 -22.85
N ALA A 97 15.00 13.05 -24.17
CA ALA A 97 15.03 11.81 -24.94
C ALA A 97 16.20 10.89 -24.57
N ALA A 98 17.37 11.45 -24.21
CA ALA A 98 18.54 10.66 -23.84
C ALA A 98 18.30 9.94 -22.50
N ARG A 99 17.76 10.65 -21.52
CA ARG A 99 17.42 10.11 -20.20
C ARG A 99 16.24 9.14 -20.28
N ALA A 100 15.23 9.41 -21.09
CA ALA A 100 14.14 8.45 -21.34
C ALA A 100 14.69 7.14 -21.93
N ARG A 101 15.59 7.23 -22.92
CA ARG A 101 16.24 6.05 -23.50
C ARG A 101 17.06 5.29 -22.46
N ALA A 102 17.85 5.99 -21.64
CA ALA A 102 18.62 5.35 -20.57
C ALA A 102 17.70 4.57 -19.61
N MET A 103 16.54 5.13 -19.22
CA MET A 103 15.56 4.40 -18.39
C MET A 103 14.98 3.15 -19.09
N ALA A 104 14.79 3.20 -20.41
CA ALA A 104 14.37 2.02 -21.17
C ALA A 104 15.45 0.93 -21.15
N GLU A 105 16.71 1.32 -21.27
CA GLU A 105 17.86 0.41 -21.19
C GLU A 105 18.06 -0.13 -19.77
N ASP A 106 17.84 0.66 -18.74
CA ASP A 106 17.82 0.20 -17.35
C ASP A 106 16.77 -0.90 -17.17
N CYS A 107 15.57 -0.73 -17.73
CA CYS A 107 14.55 -1.78 -17.71
C CYS A 107 15.02 -3.07 -18.40
N VAL A 108 15.83 -2.98 -19.46
CA VAL A 108 16.39 -4.18 -20.11
C VAL A 108 17.46 -4.81 -19.23
N ALA A 109 18.37 -4.02 -18.67
CA ALA A 109 19.44 -4.49 -17.79
C ALA A 109 18.90 -5.16 -16.51
N LEU A 110 17.79 -4.64 -15.98
CA LEU A 110 17.08 -5.18 -14.81
C LEU A 110 16.18 -6.39 -15.14
N GLY A 111 16.11 -6.82 -16.40
CA GLY A 111 15.23 -7.93 -16.81
C GLY A 111 13.74 -7.60 -16.71
N LEU A 112 13.36 -6.32 -16.82
CA LEU A 112 11.97 -5.85 -16.86
C LEU A 112 11.43 -5.79 -18.29
N ALA A 113 12.31 -5.53 -19.27
CA ALA A 113 11.94 -5.28 -20.65
C ALA A 113 12.90 -5.95 -21.64
N GLU A 114 12.46 -6.05 -22.89
CA GLU A 114 13.28 -6.46 -24.03
C GLU A 114 13.25 -5.38 -25.11
N ARG A 115 14.36 -5.27 -25.85
CA ARG A 115 14.47 -4.39 -27.02
C ARG A 115 13.63 -4.93 -28.18
N ARG A 116 13.12 -4.01 -28.99
CA ARG A 116 12.37 -4.29 -30.22
C ARG A 116 12.92 -3.51 -31.41
N PRO A 117 12.62 -3.94 -32.65
CA PRO A 117 12.96 -3.19 -33.84
C PRO A 117 12.45 -1.75 -33.78
N ARG A 118 13.10 -0.86 -34.54
CA ARG A 118 12.76 0.57 -34.63
C ARG A 118 12.85 1.31 -33.29
N GLY A 119 13.76 0.87 -32.41
CA GLY A 119 14.05 1.53 -31.13
C GLY A 119 12.94 1.42 -30.07
N ARG A 120 12.02 0.46 -30.25
CA ARG A 120 10.95 0.20 -29.29
C ARG A 120 11.41 -0.76 -28.19
N TYR A 121 10.62 -0.85 -27.13
CA TYR A 121 10.81 -1.76 -26.01
C TYR A 121 9.49 -2.41 -25.65
N ARG A 122 9.52 -3.55 -24.98
CA ARG A 122 8.33 -4.21 -24.43
C ARG A 122 8.64 -4.78 -23.06
N LEU A 123 7.76 -4.56 -22.08
CA LEU A 123 7.88 -5.22 -20.78
C LEU A 123 7.73 -6.73 -20.94
N LEU A 124 8.55 -7.50 -20.22
CA LEU A 124 8.54 -8.97 -20.27
C LEU A 124 7.31 -9.55 -19.58
N ARG A 125 6.78 -8.87 -18.56
CA ARG A 125 5.52 -9.21 -17.91
C ARG A 125 4.54 -8.04 -17.95
N ARG A 126 3.26 -8.39 -18.04
CA ARG A 126 2.16 -7.42 -18.01
C ARG A 126 1.76 -7.16 -16.56
N ALA A 127 1.68 -5.88 -16.21
CA ALA A 127 0.94 -5.39 -15.05
C ALA A 127 -0.28 -4.59 -15.54
N ARG A 128 -1.36 -4.54 -14.78
CA ARG A 128 -2.55 -3.71 -15.12
C ARG A 128 -2.32 -2.25 -14.76
N SER A 129 -1.56 -2.00 -13.70
CA SER A 129 -1.26 -0.65 -13.22
C SER A 129 0.09 -0.61 -12.50
N PHE A 130 0.54 0.60 -12.17
CA PHE A 130 1.73 0.79 -11.32
C PHE A 130 1.45 0.54 -9.83
N GLY A 131 0.18 0.44 -9.41
CA GLY A 131 -0.20 0.31 -7.99
C GLY A 131 0.48 -0.85 -7.28
N GLY A 132 0.39 -2.06 -7.86
CA GLY A 132 1.04 -3.25 -7.28
C GLY A 132 2.57 -3.15 -7.21
N THR A 133 3.20 -2.41 -8.13
CA THR A 133 4.64 -2.14 -8.08
C THR A 133 5.00 -1.17 -6.96
N LEU A 134 4.18 -0.14 -6.76
CA LEU A 134 4.34 0.83 -5.66
C LEU A 134 4.17 0.16 -4.30
N GLU A 135 3.15 -0.70 -4.14
CA GLU A 135 2.91 -1.51 -2.95
C GLU A 135 4.11 -2.40 -2.62
N TRP A 136 4.56 -3.19 -3.60
CA TRP A 136 5.71 -4.09 -3.43
C TRP A 136 6.98 -3.33 -3.04
N TRP A 137 7.26 -2.22 -3.72
CA TRP A 137 8.46 -1.43 -3.46
C TRP A 137 8.44 -0.80 -2.08
N VAL A 138 7.34 -0.12 -1.71
CA VAL A 138 7.19 0.49 -0.37
C VAL A 138 7.32 -0.57 0.72
N ALA A 139 6.67 -1.73 0.58
CA ALA A 139 6.80 -2.80 1.56
C ALA A 139 8.24 -3.32 1.70
N ARG A 140 8.97 -3.48 0.59
CA ARG A 140 10.39 -3.88 0.62
C ARG A 140 11.25 -2.84 1.34
N GLU A 141 11.07 -1.56 1.04
CA GLU A 141 11.82 -0.47 1.66
C GLU A 141 11.54 -0.36 3.16
N LEU A 142 10.27 -0.49 3.56
CA LEU A 142 9.88 -0.50 4.97
C LEU A 142 10.46 -1.71 5.71
N SER A 143 10.47 -2.89 5.10
CA SER A 143 11.04 -4.09 5.72
C SER A 143 12.56 -4.01 5.84
N SER A 144 13.26 -3.61 4.77
CA SER A 144 14.72 -3.56 4.73
C SER A 144 15.32 -2.40 5.53
N ARG A 145 14.71 -1.20 5.49
CA ARG A 145 15.25 -0.01 6.16
C ARG A 145 14.82 0.11 7.61
N LEU A 146 13.57 -0.26 7.92
CA LEU A 146 12.97 -0.04 9.24
C LEU A 146 12.74 -1.35 10.00
N GLY A 147 13.05 -2.51 9.42
CA GLY A 147 12.87 -3.81 10.07
C GLY A 147 11.41 -4.20 10.29
N LEU A 148 10.47 -3.59 9.55
CA LEU A 148 9.04 -3.88 9.72
C LEU A 148 8.68 -5.25 9.13
N GLN A 149 7.78 -5.97 9.81
CA GLN A 149 7.07 -7.08 9.18
C GLN A 149 5.93 -6.52 8.34
N VAL A 150 5.84 -6.90 7.07
CA VAL A 150 4.92 -6.29 6.10
C VAL A 150 4.11 -7.35 5.34
N ALA A 151 2.92 -6.97 4.89
CA ALA A 151 2.14 -7.68 3.88
C ALA A 151 1.46 -6.68 2.95
N THR A 152 1.33 -7.01 1.67
CA THR A 152 0.76 -6.14 0.63
C THR A 152 -0.47 -6.76 -0.02
N GLY A 153 -1.32 -5.94 -0.64
CA GLY A 153 -2.49 -6.40 -1.39
C GLY A 153 -3.40 -7.30 -0.56
N VAL A 154 -3.69 -6.94 0.69
CA VAL A 154 -4.40 -7.81 1.62
C VAL A 154 -5.90 -7.56 1.53
N ARG A 155 -6.68 -8.55 1.08
CA ARG A 155 -8.14 -8.51 1.28
C ARG A 155 -8.44 -8.64 2.76
N SER A 156 -9.04 -7.62 3.35
CA SER A 156 -9.28 -7.55 4.81
C SER A 156 -10.27 -8.61 5.31
N GLY A 157 -11.26 -8.97 4.50
CA GLY A 157 -12.40 -9.80 4.93
C GLY A 157 -13.39 -9.05 5.84
N ALA A 158 -13.22 -7.74 6.03
CA ALA A 158 -14.13 -6.93 6.84
C ALA A 158 -15.47 -6.69 6.10
N PRO A 159 -16.63 -6.97 6.72
CA PRO A 159 -17.93 -6.70 6.11
C PRO A 159 -18.10 -5.22 5.72
N GLY A 160 -18.60 -4.95 4.51
CA GLY A 160 -18.84 -3.59 4.02
C GLY A 160 -17.58 -2.79 3.67
N VAL A 161 -16.38 -3.40 3.75
CA VAL A 161 -15.11 -2.79 3.36
C VAL A 161 -14.62 -3.44 2.08
N GLY A 162 -14.80 -2.73 0.96
CA GLY A 162 -14.31 -3.17 -0.35
C GLY A 162 -12.83 -2.87 -0.59
N GLY A 163 -12.26 -3.61 -1.55
CA GLY A 163 -10.88 -3.44 -2.02
C GLY A 163 -9.82 -4.06 -1.12
N ASP A 164 -8.60 -4.07 -1.64
CA ASP A 164 -7.43 -4.60 -0.94
C ASP A 164 -6.83 -3.51 -0.03
N LEU A 165 -6.12 -3.93 1.00
CA LEU A 165 -5.26 -3.09 1.81
C LEU A 165 -3.89 -3.07 1.16
N ASP A 166 -3.46 -1.89 0.73
CA ASP A 166 -2.24 -1.73 -0.06
C ASP A 166 -1.00 -2.23 0.71
N VAL A 167 -0.75 -1.72 1.92
CA VAL A 167 0.30 -2.23 2.81
C VAL A 167 -0.19 -2.27 4.26
N VAL A 168 -0.04 -3.42 4.92
CA VAL A 168 -0.16 -3.56 6.37
C VAL A 168 1.18 -3.96 6.97
N ALA A 169 1.57 -3.32 8.06
CA ALA A 169 2.85 -3.55 8.70
C ALA A 169 2.71 -3.68 10.21
N ALA A 170 3.70 -4.31 10.84
CA ALA A 170 3.78 -4.41 12.29
C ALA A 170 5.23 -4.25 12.79
N ALA A 171 5.37 -3.50 13.87
CA ALA A 171 6.55 -3.41 14.72
C ALA A 171 6.15 -2.93 16.11
N GLU A 172 6.93 -3.27 17.14
CA GLU A 172 6.69 -2.82 18.53
C GLU A 172 5.26 -3.13 19.05
N GLY A 173 4.66 -4.21 18.55
CA GLY A 173 3.28 -4.59 18.85
C GLY A 173 2.21 -3.65 18.29
N LYS A 174 2.57 -2.74 17.38
CA LYS A 174 1.65 -1.79 16.73
C LYS A 174 1.31 -2.24 15.32
N LEU A 175 0.03 -2.14 14.96
CA LEU A 175 -0.45 -2.35 13.60
C LEU A 175 -0.42 -1.02 12.85
N MET A 176 0.22 -1.03 11.68
CA MET A 176 0.29 0.11 10.78
C MET A 176 -0.44 -0.23 9.47
N TYR A 177 -1.10 0.76 8.90
CA TYR A 177 -1.76 0.62 7.60
C TYR A 177 -1.42 1.80 6.69
N LEU A 178 -0.94 1.50 5.49
CA LEU A 178 -0.67 2.51 4.48
C LEU A 178 -1.60 2.28 3.29
N GLU A 179 -2.29 3.32 2.88
CA GLU A 179 -2.99 3.39 1.58
C GLU A 179 -2.11 4.16 0.61
N LEU A 180 -1.83 3.59 -0.55
CA LEU A 180 -0.91 4.10 -1.55
C LEU A 180 -1.67 4.48 -2.82
N LYS A 181 -1.35 5.64 -3.40
CA LYS A 181 -1.87 6.07 -4.69
C LYS A 181 -0.75 6.43 -5.65
N SER A 182 -0.69 5.75 -6.78
CA SER A 182 0.29 5.99 -7.85
C SER A 182 -0.09 7.10 -8.84
N GLY A 183 -1.32 7.63 -8.72
CA GLY A 183 -1.86 8.68 -9.59
C GLY A 183 -1.66 10.10 -9.04
N PRO A 184 -1.72 11.14 -9.88
CA PRO A 184 -1.63 12.52 -9.41
C PRO A 184 -2.86 12.90 -8.55
N PRO A 185 -2.72 13.82 -7.58
CA PRO A 185 -3.81 14.27 -6.70
C PRO A 185 -5.11 14.65 -7.44
N LYS A 186 -4.98 15.26 -8.63
CA LYS A 186 -6.13 15.69 -9.43
C LYS A 186 -7.09 14.55 -9.84
N HIS A 187 -6.64 13.28 -9.82
CA HIS A 187 -7.51 12.13 -10.10
C HIS A 187 -8.14 11.51 -8.84
N LEU A 188 -7.72 11.93 -7.64
CA LEU A 188 -8.27 11.41 -6.39
C LEU A 188 -9.74 11.83 -6.23
N MET A 189 -10.62 10.85 -6.00
CA MET A 189 -12.07 11.04 -5.88
C MET A 189 -12.53 10.96 -4.42
N ASP A 190 -13.65 11.60 -4.07
CA ASP A 190 -14.20 11.53 -2.70
C ASP A 190 -14.49 10.08 -2.26
N ALA A 191 -14.93 9.22 -3.19
CA ALA A 191 -15.19 7.80 -2.93
C ALA A 191 -13.94 7.03 -2.46
N GLU A 192 -12.75 7.41 -2.94
CA GLU A 192 -11.49 6.80 -2.52
C GLU A 192 -11.10 7.26 -1.10
N ALA A 193 -11.34 8.53 -0.79
CA ALA A 193 -11.18 9.07 0.57
C ALA A 193 -12.10 8.36 1.56
N ASP A 194 -13.37 8.20 1.20
CA ASP A 194 -14.37 7.54 2.03
C ASP A 194 -14.03 6.05 2.21
N ALA A 195 -13.50 5.40 1.17
CA ALA A 195 -13.03 4.02 1.26
C ALA A 195 -11.86 3.87 2.25
N PHE A 196 -10.89 4.78 2.20
CA PHE A 196 -9.79 4.82 3.16
C PHE A 196 -10.31 5.00 4.60
N VAL A 197 -11.21 5.96 4.84
CA VAL A 197 -11.77 6.18 6.19
C VAL A 197 -12.59 4.98 6.67
N ARG A 198 -13.34 4.30 5.79
CA ARG A 198 -14.02 3.03 6.13
C ARG A 198 -13.02 1.95 6.55
N ARG A 199 -11.88 1.84 5.87
CA ARG A 199 -10.80 0.91 6.24
C ARG A 199 -10.19 1.27 7.59
N LEU A 200 -9.91 2.54 7.87
CA LEU A 200 -9.43 2.97 9.20
C LEU A 200 -10.36 2.51 10.33
N ARG A 201 -11.66 2.68 10.15
CA ARG A 201 -12.67 2.26 11.14
C ARG A 201 -12.74 0.75 11.32
N ALA A 202 -12.63 0.00 10.23
CA ALA A 202 -12.73 -1.46 10.28
C ALA A 202 -11.45 -2.12 10.83
N LEU A 203 -10.28 -1.60 10.44
CA LEU A 203 -9.00 -2.14 10.88
C LEU A 203 -8.59 -1.67 12.26
N ARG A 204 -8.95 -0.42 12.61
CA ARG A 204 -8.46 0.29 13.81
C ARG A 204 -6.94 0.12 13.98
N PRO A 205 -6.14 0.53 12.98
CA PRO A 205 -4.69 0.48 13.10
C PRO A 205 -4.24 1.45 14.20
N ASP A 206 -3.11 1.13 14.82
CA ASP A 206 -2.45 2.03 15.77
C ASP A 206 -1.85 3.24 15.05
N LEU A 207 -1.53 3.09 13.76
CA LEU A 207 -0.95 4.12 12.91
C LEU A 207 -1.41 3.98 11.46
N ALA A 208 -1.75 5.09 10.80
CA ALA A 208 -2.13 5.09 9.40
C ALA A 208 -1.47 6.19 8.56
N VAL A 209 -1.15 5.87 7.31
CA VAL A 209 -0.61 6.83 6.34
C VAL A 209 -1.38 6.75 5.02
N PHE A 210 -1.85 7.90 4.52
CA PHE A 210 -2.35 8.03 3.16
C PHE A 210 -1.24 8.62 2.29
N ALA A 211 -0.62 7.81 1.44
CA ALA A 211 0.55 8.20 0.66
C ALA A 211 0.24 8.32 -0.83
N ILE A 212 0.76 9.36 -1.48
CA ILE A 212 0.57 9.60 -2.90
C ILE A 212 1.93 9.73 -3.57
N ASP A 213 2.20 8.92 -4.60
CA ASP A 213 3.43 8.96 -5.39
C ASP A 213 3.44 10.17 -6.36
N THR A 214 3.56 11.35 -5.78
CA THR A 214 3.54 12.62 -6.48
C THR A 214 4.52 13.62 -5.86
N ALA A 215 5.09 14.48 -6.70
CA ALA A 215 5.80 15.69 -6.24
C ALA A 215 4.86 16.92 -6.11
N LEU A 216 3.59 16.78 -6.49
CA LEU A 216 2.60 17.86 -6.44
C LEU A 216 2.14 18.13 -5.00
N ARG A 217 1.68 19.37 -4.76
CA ARG A 217 1.20 19.80 -3.44
C ARG A 217 -0.06 19.02 -3.02
N LEU A 218 -0.02 18.43 -1.83
CA LEU A 218 -1.14 17.72 -1.22
C LEU A 218 -2.16 18.69 -0.63
N GLY A 219 -1.70 19.85 -0.16
CA GLY A 219 -2.55 20.86 0.50
C GLY A 219 -3.72 21.36 -0.35
N ASP A 220 -3.55 21.42 -1.67
CA ASP A 220 -4.55 22.03 -2.55
C ASP A 220 -5.81 21.17 -2.71
N LYS A 221 -5.66 19.84 -2.68
CA LYS A 221 -6.77 18.92 -2.96
C LYS A 221 -6.90 17.78 -1.96
N VAL A 222 -5.78 17.17 -1.57
CA VAL A 222 -5.77 15.91 -0.81
C VAL A 222 -6.16 16.15 0.64
N LEU A 223 -5.56 17.16 1.30
CA LEU A 223 -5.89 17.46 2.69
C LEU A 223 -7.36 17.90 2.85
N PRO A 224 -7.91 18.81 2.01
CA PRO A 224 -9.33 19.16 2.08
C PRO A 224 -10.25 17.95 1.87
N LEU A 225 -9.92 17.08 0.92
CA LEU A 225 -10.72 15.91 0.57
C LEU A 225 -10.73 14.86 1.69
N LEU A 226 -9.57 14.57 2.31
CA LEU A 226 -9.49 13.70 3.48
C LEU A 226 -10.19 14.34 4.70
N GLY A 227 -10.03 15.64 4.91
CA GLY A 227 -10.71 16.37 5.98
C GLY A 227 -12.23 16.25 5.88
N ARG A 228 -12.80 16.38 4.68
CA ARG A 228 -14.24 16.16 4.45
C ARG A 228 -14.66 14.71 4.70
N ALA A 229 -13.86 13.73 4.27
CA ALA A 229 -14.17 12.31 4.49
C ALA A 229 -14.17 11.96 6.00
N LEU A 230 -13.21 12.48 6.76
CA LEU A 230 -13.13 12.31 8.22
C LEU A 230 -14.31 13.01 8.92
N ALA A 231 -14.70 14.20 8.47
CA ALA A 231 -15.84 14.93 9.02
C ALA A 231 -17.17 14.18 8.77
N ARG A 232 -17.39 13.67 7.55
CA ARG A 232 -18.55 12.80 7.24
C ARG A 232 -18.58 11.54 8.09
N ALA A 233 -17.41 11.07 8.50
CA ALA A 233 -17.23 9.96 9.42
C ALA A 233 -17.40 10.36 10.90
N GLY A 234 -18.04 11.49 11.21
CA GLY A 234 -18.35 11.88 12.58
C GLY A 234 -17.14 12.28 13.43
N GLY A 235 -15.97 12.48 12.81
CA GLY A 235 -14.83 13.13 13.44
C GLY A 235 -14.89 14.65 13.25
N ALA A 236 -14.08 15.40 14.01
CA ALA A 236 -13.78 16.78 13.66
C ALA A 236 -12.88 16.81 12.41
N ALA A 237 -13.04 17.83 11.56
CA ALA A 237 -12.06 18.08 10.51
C ALA A 237 -10.70 18.35 11.17
N PRO A 238 -9.68 17.54 10.90
CA PRO A 238 -8.39 17.71 11.58
C PRO A 238 -7.71 18.99 11.09
N GLU A 239 -7.02 19.68 11.99
CA GLU A 239 -6.10 20.75 11.63
C GLU A 239 -4.78 20.13 11.15
N PRO A 240 -4.43 20.22 9.85
CA PRO A 240 -3.23 19.55 9.35
C PRO A 240 -1.96 20.24 9.83
N ARG A 241 -1.10 19.50 10.53
CA ARG A 241 0.23 19.97 10.96
C ARG A 241 1.29 19.45 10.00
N ARG A 242 2.03 20.34 9.36
CA ARG A 242 3.14 19.94 8.48
C ARG A 242 4.28 19.35 9.32
N LEU A 243 4.77 18.17 8.93
CA LEU A 243 5.95 17.55 9.54
C LEU A 243 7.24 17.96 8.81
N VAL A 244 7.30 17.61 7.52
CA VAL A 244 8.47 17.82 6.67
C VAL A 244 8.01 17.85 5.22
N ARG A 245 8.58 18.76 4.41
CA ARG A 245 8.23 18.92 2.99
C ARG A 245 6.72 18.98 2.80
N ASP A 246 6.14 17.99 2.12
CA ASP A 246 4.71 17.87 1.90
C ASP A 246 4.14 16.60 2.54
N THR A 247 4.60 16.36 3.77
CA THR A 247 4.13 15.33 4.71
C THR A 247 3.44 16.01 5.88
N TRP A 248 2.28 15.50 6.26
CA TRP A 248 1.35 16.14 7.16
C TRP A 248 0.81 15.14 8.18
N ALA A 249 0.68 15.58 9.43
CA ALA A 249 -0.10 14.92 10.46
C ALA A 249 -1.53 15.47 10.44
N LEU A 250 -2.52 14.58 10.44
CA LEU A 250 -3.95 14.88 10.59
C LEU A 250 -4.47 14.50 11.99
N GLY A 251 -3.56 14.18 12.90
CA GLY A 251 -3.85 13.69 14.25
C GLY A 251 -2.62 12.99 14.80
N PRO A 252 -2.69 12.40 16.00
CA PRO A 252 -1.54 11.73 16.63
C PRO A 252 -1.09 10.46 15.87
N HIS A 253 -1.99 9.86 15.09
CA HIS A 253 -1.76 8.53 14.48
C HIS A 253 -2.23 8.44 13.02
N LEU A 254 -2.52 9.58 12.38
CA LEU A 254 -2.97 9.63 10.98
C LEU A 254 -2.14 10.64 10.22
N TYR A 255 -1.54 10.20 9.11
CA TYR A 255 -0.60 10.98 8.34
C TYR A 255 -0.94 10.97 6.85
N VAL A 256 -0.45 11.98 6.13
CA VAL A 256 -0.51 12.06 4.67
C VAL A 256 0.89 12.38 4.16
N ALA A 257 1.38 11.63 3.18
CA ALA A 257 2.73 11.79 2.64
C ALA A 257 2.74 11.85 1.11
N SER A 258 3.68 12.61 0.54
CA SER A 258 3.92 12.63 -0.90
C SER A 258 5.32 12.11 -1.24
N ALA A 259 5.56 11.89 -2.54
CA ALA A 259 6.88 11.58 -3.07
C ALA A 259 7.72 12.83 -3.36
N LYS A 260 7.35 14.00 -2.83
CA LYS A 260 8.15 15.21 -2.99
C LYS A 260 9.54 14.98 -2.38
N GLU A 261 10.55 15.08 -3.23
CA GLU A 261 11.97 14.75 -3.00
C GLU A 261 12.23 13.26 -2.74
N ASP A 262 11.63 12.65 -1.71
CA ASP A 262 11.84 11.24 -1.38
C ASP A 262 10.60 10.66 -0.66
N LEU A 263 9.95 9.67 -1.28
CA LEU A 263 8.76 9.05 -0.69
C LEU A 263 9.10 8.22 0.56
N ILE A 264 10.18 7.44 0.54
CA ILE A 264 10.50 6.51 1.62
C ILE A 264 10.96 7.28 2.86
N GLU A 265 11.74 8.35 2.68
CA GLU A 265 12.10 9.23 3.78
C GLU A 265 10.85 9.90 4.39
N ASN A 266 9.95 10.41 3.54
CA ASN A 266 8.71 11.04 4.00
C ASN A 266 7.82 10.06 4.78
N LEU A 267 7.69 8.81 4.30
CA LEU A 267 6.99 7.74 5.02
C LEU A 267 7.69 7.41 6.34
N SER A 268 9.01 7.26 6.35
CA SER A 268 9.78 6.96 7.54
C SER A 268 9.61 8.04 8.62
N ARG A 269 9.55 9.31 8.22
CA ARG A 269 9.30 10.44 9.13
C ARG A 269 7.88 10.41 9.71
N ALA A 270 6.87 10.12 8.90
CA ALA A 270 5.50 9.94 9.38
C ALA A 270 5.39 8.77 10.37
N LEU A 271 6.04 7.64 10.04
CA LEU A 271 6.04 6.46 10.90
C LEU A 271 6.75 6.72 12.23
N ALA A 272 7.91 7.39 12.19
CA ALA A 272 8.66 7.75 13.38
C ALA A 272 7.90 8.74 14.29
N ASP A 273 7.23 9.74 13.72
CA ASP A 273 6.37 10.67 14.49
C ASP A 273 5.23 9.90 15.18
N GLY A 274 4.56 9.01 14.46
CA GLY A 274 3.44 8.24 14.99
C GLY A 274 3.82 7.22 16.06
N LEU A 275 4.93 6.51 15.87
CA LEU A 275 5.46 5.56 16.85
C LEU A 275 5.88 6.29 18.14
N ARG A 276 6.55 7.44 18.04
CA ARG A 276 6.88 8.25 19.21
C ARG A 276 5.65 8.76 19.94
N ALA A 277 4.60 9.15 19.21
CA ALA A 277 3.33 9.57 19.81
C ALA A 277 2.60 8.43 20.54
N LEU A 278 2.87 7.17 20.19
CA LEU A 278 2.36 5.97 20.87
C LEU A 278 3.25 5.50 22.03
N ALA A 279 4.48 6.03 22.14
CA ALA A 279 5.39 5.67 23.20
C ALA A 279 4.95 6.31 24.54
N PRO A 280 5.32 5.71 25.69
CA PRO A 280 5.13 6.36 26.98
C PRO A 280 5.79 7.75 27.01
N PRO A 281 5.25 8.71 27.78
CA PRO A 281 5.93 9.98 27.98
C PRO A 281 7.33 9.74 28.56
N PRO A 282 8.32 10.58 28.19
CA PRO A 282 9.63 10.49 28.81
C PRO A 282 9.50 10.68 30.34
N PRO A 283 10.38 10.02 31.12
CA PRO A 283 10.40 10.16 32.58
C PRO A 283 10.72 11.59 33.02
#